data_AF-A0A952RT97-F1
#
_entry.id   AF-A0A952RT97-F1
#
_cell.length_a   1.000
_cell.length_b   1.000
_cell.length_c   1.000
_cell.angle_alpha   90.00
_cell.angle_beta   90.00
_cell.angle_gamma   90.00
#
_symmetry.space_group_name_H-M   'P 1'
#
loop_
_entity.id
_entity.type
_entity.pdbx_description
1 polymer ?
#
loop_
_entity_poly.entity_id
_entity_poly.type
_entity_poly.pdbx_seq_one_letter_code
_entity_poly.pdbx_strand_id
1 'polypeptide(L)'
;MTDTSEQPEAREDDRAAVTLKVDYKRLNTFFADYTKNISKGGTFIRTAQPLELGTEFRFELTVPSADTTEDGAPSGEIRLQLTGVVKWIVSEAEATVTKPAGMGIQFVFADAAEREKVQTIVTDLMKASLGEHLARKLLNGA
;
A
#
# COMPACT_ATOMS: atom_id res chain seq x y z
N MET A 1 29.08 36.86 -27.82
CA MET A 1 28.82 35.59 -28.52
C MET A 1 29.98 34.69 -28.16
N THR A 2 29.89 33.65 -27.34
CA THR A 2 28.79 32.72 -26.99
C THR A 2 29.07 32.19 -25.59
N ASP A 3 28.21 32.45 -24.61
CA ASP A 3 27.36 31.44 -23.95
C ASP A 3 27.96 30.02 -23.90
N THR A 4 28.55 29.65 -22.76
CA THR A 4 28.78 28.25 -22.38
C THR A 4 27.91 28.01 -21.16
N SER A 5 26.74 27.47 -21.41
CA SER A 5 25.75 27.07 -20.43
C SER A 5 26.17 25.69 -19.87
N GLU A 6 26.92 25.70 -18.77
CA GLU A 6 27.12 24.51 -17.93
C GLU A 6 26.22 24.61 -16.70
N GLN A 7 25.10 23.89 -16.74
CA GLN A 7 24.34 23.47 -15.55
C GLN A 7 23.60 22.17 -15.89
N PRO A 8 23.33 21.27 -14.91
CA PRO A 8 23.96 21.17 -13.60
C PRO A 8 24.42 19.74 -13.28
N GLU A 9 25.39 19.68 -12.38
CA GLU A 9 25.79 18.51 -11.61
C GLU A 9 24.55 17.80 -11.04
N ALA A 10 24.54 16.47 -11.21
CA ALA A 10 23.52 15.61 -10.67
C ALA A 10 23.35 15.90 -9.18
N ARG A 11 22.12 16.23 -8.78
CA ARG A 11 21.73 16.44 -7.39
C ARG A 11 21.87 15.12 -6.64
N GLU A 12 23.03 14.90 -6.04
CA GLU A 12 23.18 14.02 -4.89
C GLU A 12 22.43 14.62 -3.70
N ASP A 13 21.80 13.75 -2.91
CA ASP A 13 21.23 14.02 -1.57
C ASP A 13 19.94 14.84 -1.45
N ASP A 14 18.87 14.32 -2.06
CA ASP A 14 17.59 14.27 -1.35
C ASP A 14 16.94 12.93 -1.67
N ARG A 15 17.26 11.88 -0.89
CA ARG A 15 16.40 10.68 -0.84
C ARG A 15 15.10 11.09 -0.16
N ALA A 16 14.32 11.95 -0.82
CA ALA A 16 12.98 12.31 -0.40
C ALA A 16 12.28 10.98 -0.15
N ALA A 17 11.89 10.75 1.10
CA ALA A 17 11.29 9.49 1.52
C ALA A 17 10.11 9.19 0.59
N VAL A 18 10.34 8.27 -0.37
CA VAL A 18 9.36 7.99 -1.40
C VAL A 18 8.12 7.50 -0.68
N THR A 19 6.99 8.16 -0.90
CA THR A 19 5.73 7.78 -0.27
C THR A 19 4.79 7.34 -1.37
N LEU A 20 4.46 6.06 -1.36
CA LEU A 20 3.50 5.49 -2.29
C LEU A 20 2.14 5.44 -1.61
N LYS A 21 1.20 6.22 -2.16
CA LYS A 21 -0.18 6.34 -1.66
C LYS A 21 -1.10 5.45 -2.46
N VAL A 22 -1.98 4.73 -1.79
CA VAL A 22 -3.01 3.90 -2.42
C VAL A 22 -4.36 4.23 -1.78
N ASP A 23 -5.24 4.79 -2.60
CA ASP A 23 -6.57 5.19 -2.17
C ASP A 23 -7.61 4.11 -2.53
N TYR A 24 -8.21 3.52 -1.50
CA TYR A 24 -9.31 2.58 -1.63
C TYR A 24 -10.64 3.33 -1.60
N LYS A 25 -11.43 3.23 -2.67
CA LYS A 25 -12.77 3.82 -2.72
C LYS A 25 -13.83 3.04 -1.92
N ARG A 26 -13.56 1.77 -1.60
CA ARG A 26 -14.51 0.86 -0.97
C ARG A 26 -13.80 -0.06 0.02
N LEU A 27 -14.41 -0.20 1.20
CA LEU A 27 -13.94 -1.10 2.26
C LEU A 27 -13.84 -2.56 1.81
N ASN A 28 -14.83 -3.05 1.06
CA ASN A 28 -14.83 -4.44 0.57
C ASN A 28 -13.62 -4.76 -0.32
N THR A 29 -13.18 -3.82 -1.17
CA THR A 29 -11.99 -4.00 -2.01
C THR A 29 -10.73 -4.04 -1.14
N PHE A 30 -10.64 -3.13 -0.17
CA PHE A 30 -9.54 -3.12 0.79
C PHE A 30 -9.46 -4.44 1.58
N PHE A 31 -10.58 -4.94 2.12
CA PHE A 31 -10.59 -6.19 2.90
C PHE A 31 -10.16 -7.41 2.06
N ALA A 32 -10.58 -7.47 0.80
CA ALA A 32 -10.18 -8.53 -0.11
C ALA A 32 -8.67 -8.52 -0.40
N ASP A 33 -8.09 -7.34 -0.65
CA ASP A 33 -6.65 -7.20 -0.87
C ASP A 33 -5.87 -7.46 0.42
N TYR A 34 -6.41 -7.02 1.56
CA TYR A 34 -5.77 -7.17 2.86
C TYR A 34 -5.63 -8.63 3.27
N THR A 35 -6.72 -9.39 3.19
CA THR A 35 -6.74 -10.82 3.54
C THR A 35 -5.90 -11.66 2.60
N LYS A 36 -5.86 -11.32 1.30
CA LYS A 36 -5.09 -12.09 0.30
C LYS A 36 -3.59 -11.87 0.41
N ASN A 37 -3.17 -10.61 0.49
CA ASN A 37 -1.77 -10.23 0.28
C ASN A 37 -1.21 -9.46 1.48
N ILE A 38 -1.87 -8.36 1.88
CA ILE A 38 -1.26 -7.37 2.79
C ILE A 38 -1.02 -7.95 4.20
N SER A 39 -1.99 -8.69 4.74
CA SER A 39 -1.91 -9.34 6.05
C SER A 39 -0.77 -10.37 6.15
N LYS A 40 -0.37 -10.95 5.01
CA LYS A 40 0.73 -11.91 4.90
C LYS A 40 2.11 -11.25 4.76
N GLY A 41 2.14 -9.92 4.75
CA GLY A 41 3.37 -9.14 4.76
C GLY A 41 3.86 -8.71 3.37
N GLY A 42 3.03 -8.71 2.34
CA GLY A 42 3.42 -8.16 1.05
C GLY A 42 2.27 -7.84 0.10
N THR A 43 2.54 -7.10 -0.96
CA THR A 43 1.55 -6.84 -2.02
C THR A 43 2.25 -6.67 -3.37
N PHE A 44 1.50 -6.80 -4.46
CA PHE A 44 2.00 -6.50 -5.80
C PHE A 44 1.28 -5.27 -6.36
N ILE A 45 2.07 -4.29 -6.80
CA ILE A 45 1.55 -3.07 -7.40
C ILE A 45 1.84 -3.09 -8.89
N ARG A 46 0.77 -3.03 -9.68
CA ARG A 46 0.86 -2.82 -11.13
C ARG A 46 1.31 -1.40 -11.38
N THR A 47 2.46 -1.24 -12.00
CA THR A 47 3.01 0.05 -12.41
C THR A 47 3.95 -0.16 -13.59
N ALA A 48 3.95 0.78 -14.54
CA ALA A 48 4.94 0.82 -15.61
C ALA A 48 6.31 1.34 -15.12
N GLN A 49 6.31 2.07 -14.01
CA GLN A 49 7.49 2.67 -13.40
C GLN A 49 7.66 2.13 -11.97
N PRO A 50 8.22 0.91 -11.82
CA PRO A 50 8.54 0.35 -10.52
C PRO A 50 9.71 1.10 -9.87
N LEU A 51 9.73 1.14 -8.54
CA LEU A 51 10.91 1.59 -7.78
C LEU A 51 12.02 0.54 -7.89
N GLU A 52 13.26 0.95 -7.60
CA GLU A 52 14.40 0.04 -7.65
C GLU A 52 14.30 -1.10 -6.64
N LEU A 53 14.93 -2.23 -6.98
CA LEU A 53 14.96 -3.40 -6.11
C LEU A 53 15.65 -3.04 -4.78
N GLY A 54 15.02 -3.36 -3.66
CA GLY A 54 15.56 -3.05 -2.33
C GLY A 54 15.29 -1.61 -1.86
N THR A 55 14.66 -0.75 -2.66
CA THR A 55 14.23 0.57 -2.19
C THR A 55 13.25 0.40 -1.02
N GLU A 56 13.59 1.02 0.10
CA GLU A 56 12.69 1.20 1.23
C GLU A 56 11.91 2.51 1.06
N PHE A 57 10.60 2.45 1.27
CA PHE A 57 9.71 3.57 1.06
C PHE A 57 8.50 3.48 2.01
N ARG A 58 7.82 4.62 2.21
CA ARG A 58 6.59 4.68 2.99
C ARG A 58 5.41 4.27 2.12
N PHE A 59 4.63 3.33 2.58
CA PHE A 59 3.41 2.87 1.93
C PHE A 59 2.20 3.33 2.74
N GLU A 60 1.37 4.19 2.16
CA GLU A 60 0.20 4.77 2.82
C GLU A 60 -1.07 4.27 2.15
N LEU A 61 -1.91 3.55 2.91
CA LEU A 61 -3.22 3.09 2.47
C LEU A 61 -4.28 4.02 3.03
N THR A 62 -4.98 4.72 2.16
CA THR A 62 -6.18 5.49 2.51
C THR A 62 -7.40 4.62 2.31
N VAL A 63 -8.18 4.40 3.36
CA VAL A 63 -9.42 3.61 3.31
C VAL A 63 -10.58 4.42 3.86
N PRO A 64 -11.82 4.25 3.38
CA PRO A 64 -12.97 4.96 3.92
C PRO A 64 -13.23 4.55 5.37
N SER A 65 -13.80 5.42 6.19
CA SER A 65 -14.31 5.03 7.50
C SER A 65 -15.49 4.05 7.36
N ALA A 66 -15.75 3.27 8.40
CA ALA A 66 -16.94 2.41 8.45
C ALA A 66 -18.24 3.22 8.64
N ASP A 67 -18.14 4.37 9.30
CA ASP A 67 -19.27 5.26 9.53
C ASP A 67 -19.71 5.94 8.23
N THR A 68 -21.01 5.97 7.98
CA THR A 68 -21.60 6.62 6.80
C THR A 68 -22.48 7.79 7.21
N THR A 69 -22.50 8.85 6.39
CA THR A 69 -23.43 9.97 6.52
C THR A 69 -24.85 9.55 6.14
N GLU A 70 -25.83 10.43 6.39
CA GLU A 70 -27.25 10.20 6.05
C GLU A 70 -27.45 9.93 4.55
N ASP A 71 -26.59 10.50 3.70
CA ASP A 71 -26.60 10.31 2.24
C ASP A 71 -25.86 9.03 1.79
N GLY A 72 -25.38 8.20 2.73
CA GLY A 72 -24.70 6.93 2.45
C GLY A 72 -23.24 7.07 2.00
N ALA A 73 -22.65 8.26 2.10
CA ALA A 73 -21.22 8.48 1.84
C ALA A 73 -20.38 8.17 3.10
N PRO A 74 -19.11 7.76 2.99
CA PRO A 74 -18.24 7.59 4.16
C PRO A 74 -18.05 8.94 4.88
N SER A 75 -18.09 8.92 6.20
CA SER A 75 -17.97 10.12 7.04
C SER A 75 -16.53 10.66 7.12
N GLY A 76 -15.55 9.84 6.74
CA GLY A 76 -14.13 10.19 6.75
C GLY A 76 -13.27 9.07 6.16
N GLU A 77 -11.97 9.16 6.41
CA GLU A 77 -10.97 8.23 5.89
C GLU A 77 -9.95 7.88 7.00
N ILE A 78 -9.44 6.65 6.95
CA ILE A 78 -8.37 6.15 7.80
C ILE A 78 -7.14 5.98 6.93
N ARG A 79 -5.99 6.48 7.41
CA ARG A 79 -4.69 6.29 6.76
C ARG A 79 -3.85 5.29 7.54
N LEU A 80 -3.51 4.17 6.91
CA LEU A 80 -2.58 3.18 7.44
C LEU A 80 -1.22 3.43 6.83
N GLN A 81 -0.23 3.73 7.65
CA GLN A 81 1.16 3.91 7.22
C GLN A 81 1.94 2.64 7.53
N LEU A 82 2.65 2.14 6.52
CA LEU A 82 3.48 0.94 6.56
C LEU A 82 4.83 1.27 5.93
N THR A 83 5.88 0.55 6.31
CA THR A 83 7.15 0.57 5.58
C THR A 83 7.17 -0.58 4.59
N GLY A 84 7.56 -0.31 3.34
CA GLY A 84 7.65 -1.29 2.28
C GLY A 84 9.04 -1.35 1.68
N VAL A 85 9.47 -2.55 1.29
CA VAL A 85 10.71 -2.78 0.53
C VAL A 85 10.39 -3.52 -0.76
N VAL A 86 10.91 -3.05 -1.88
CA VAL A 86 10.77 -3.75 -3.18
C VAL A 86 11.57 -5.05 -3.16
N LYS A 87 10.91 -6.19 -3.40
CA LYS A 87 11.53 -7.52 -3.40
C LYS A 87 11.75 -8.11 -4.78
N TRP A 88 10.98 -7.68 -5.78
CA TRP A 88 11.13 -8.09 -7.18
C TRP A 88 10.34 -7.13 -8.08
N ILE A 89 10.73 -7.08 -9.35
CA ILE A 89 10.16 -6.18 -10.37
C ILE A 89 9.77 -7.02 -11.60
N VAL A 90 8.73 -6.58 -12.30
CA VAL A 90 8.37 -7.02 -13.65
C VAL A 90 8.41 -5.80 -14.53
N SER A 91 9.38 -5.74 -15.43
CA SER A 91 9.44 -4.66 -16.43
C SER A 91 8.32 -4.80 -17.45
N GLU A 92 8.02 -3.72 -18.19
CA GLU A 92 7.07 -3.78 -19.30
C GLU A 92 7.52 -4.76 -20.39
N ALA A 93 8.83 -4.92 -20.60
CA ALA A 93 9.39 -5.87 -21.57
C ALA A 93 9.16 -7.34 -21.16
N GLU A 94 9.05 -7.62 -19.87
CA GLU A 94 8.80 -8.96 -19.32
C GLU A 94 7.32 -9.22 -19.03
N ALA A 95 6.47 -8.21 -19.19
CA ALA A 95 5.07 -8.28 -18.84
C ALA A 95 4.29 -9.20 -19.78
N THR A 96 3.43 -10.02 -19.20
CA THR A 96 2.49 -10.89 -19.92
C THR A 96 1.08 -10.68 -19.39
N VAL A 97 0.06 -11.21 -20.08
CA VAL A 97 -1.34 -11.16 -19.65
C VAL A 97 -1.51 -11.73 -18.22
N THR A 98 -0.76 -12.76 -17.87
CA THR A 98 -0.79 -13.43 -16.56
C THR A 98 0.19 -12.84 -15.54
N LYS A 99 1.19 -12.07 -16.00
CA LYS A 99 2.23 -11.45 -15.16
C LYS A 99 2.43 -9.99 -15.61
N PRO A 100 1.55 -9.07 -15.19
CA PRO A 100 1.62 -7.67 -15.60
C PRO A 100 2.90 -6.99 -15.09
N ALA A 101 3.28 -5.88 -15.74
CA ALA A 101 4.35 -5.00 -15.25
C ALA A 101 4.03 -4.45 -13.86
N GLY A 102 5.04 -4.33 -13.01
CA GLY A 102 4.88 -3.82 -11.66
C GLY A 102 6.01 -4.22 -10.71
N MET A 103 5.74 -4.09 -9.42
CA MET A 103 6.69 -4.45 -8.36
C MET A 103 6.02 -5.20 -7.22
N GLY A 104 6.72 -6.20 -6.70
CA GLY A 104 6.38 -6.91 -5.48
C GLY A 104 7.02 -6.24 -4.26
N ILE A 105 6.21 -5.96 -3.26
CA ILE A 105 6.57 -5.21 -2.06
C ILE A 105 6.42 -6.14 -0.87
N GLN A 106 7.39 -6.11 0.04
CA GLN A 106 7.31 -6.73 1.35
C GLN A 106 7.16 -5.64 2.41
N PHE A 107 6.17 -5.79 3.29
CA PHE A 107 5.98 -4.91 4.43
C PHE A 107 7.00 -5.23 5.52
N VAL A 108 7.62 -4.17 6.03
CA VAL A 108 8.57 -4.20 7.12
C VAL A 108 7.88 -3.57 8.33
N PHE A 109 7.92 -4.29 9.45
CA PHE A 109 7.47 -3.79 10.74
C PHE A 109 8.71 -3.64 11.63
N ALA A 110 8.78 -2.54 12.37
CA ALA A 110 9.85 -2.26 13.33
C ALA A 110 9.88 -3.33 14.43
N ASP A 111 8.70 -3.73 14.91
CA ASP A 111 8.53 -4.77 15.93
C ASP A 111 7.17 -5.49 15.80
N ALA A 112 6.95 -6.46 16.69
CA ALA A 112 5.69 -7.20 16.76
C ALA A 112 4.50 -6.31 17.18
N ALA A 113 4.73 -5.25 17.95
CA ALA A 113 3.68 -4.35 18.43
C ALA A 113 3.15 -3.45 17.31
N GLU A 114 4.01 -2.98 16.40
CA GLU A 114 3.58 -2.25 15.20
C GLU A 114 2.72 -3.13 14.31
N ARG A 115 3.14 -4.39 14.10
CA ARG A 115 2.36 -5.37 13.35
C ARG A 115 0.99 -5.61 13.98
N GLU A 116 0.95 -5.82 15.30
CA GLU A 116 -0.29 -6.04 16.05
C GLU A 116 -1.21 -4.82 16.00
N LYS A 117 -0.65 -3.60 16.08
CA LYS A 117 -1.41 -2.35 15.95
C LYS A 117 -2.09 -2.26 14.59
N VAL A 118 -1.37 -2.52 13.50
CA VAL A 118 -1.95 -2.52 12.15
C VAL A 118 -3.06 -3.58 12.04
N GLN A 119 -2.82 -4.79 12.54
CA GLN A 119 -3.82 -5.86 12.52
C GLN A 119 -5.08 -5.48 13.33
N THR A 120 -4.90 -4.85 14.49
CA THR A 120 -6.00 -4.40 15.34
C THR A 120 -6.85 -3.36 14.65
N ILE A 121 -6.24 -2.32 14.06
CA ILE A 121 -6.96 -1.27 13.33
C ILE A 121 -7.81 -1.87 12.20
N VAL A 122 -7.23 -2.77 11.41
CA VAL A 122 -7.93 -3.40 10.30
C VAL A 122 -9.04 -4.33 10.79
N THR A 123 -8.79 -5.08 11.86
CA THR A 123 -9.79 -5.98 12.46
C THR A 123 -10.98 -5.20 12.98
N ASP A 124 -10.77 -4.09 13.67
CA ASP A 124 -11.85 -3.27 14.20
C ASP A 124 -12.62 -2.57 13.08
N LEU A 125 -11.92 -2.13 12.02
CA LEU A 125 -12.57 -1.62 10.81
C LEU A 125 -13.47 -2.67 10.14
N MET A 126 -13.01 -3.93 10.04
CA MET A 126 -13.82 -5.03 9.52
C MET A 126 -15.04 -5.31 10.40
N LYS A 127 -14.88 -5.31 11.73
CA LYS A 127 -16.00 -5.51 12.66
C LYS A 127 -17.03 -4.40 12.56
N ALA A 128 -16.59 -3.15 12.48
CA ALA A 128 -17.47 -1.99 12.34
C ALA A 128 -18.24 -2.01 11.02
N SER A 129 -17.59 -2.42 9.92
CA SER A 129 -18.20 -2.41 8.59
C SER A 129 -19.06 -3.64 8.27
N LEU A 130 -18.67 -4.84 8.75
CA LEU A 130 -19.28 -6.12 8.36
C LEU A 130 -19.96 -6.85 9.52
N GLY A 131 -19.77 -6.39 10.76
CA GLY A 131 -20.15 -7.12 11.96
C GLY A 131 -19.12 -8.19 12.36
N GLU A 132 -19.19 -8.60 13.62
CA GLU A 132 -18.18 -9.45 14.27
C GLU A 132 -18.03 -10.84 13.62
N HIS A 133 -19.16 -11.45 13.22
CA HIS A 133 -19.16 -12.79 12.64
C HIS A 133 -18.46 -12.85 11.28
N LEU A 134 -18.74 -11.89 10.39
CA LEU A 134 -18.12 -11.85 9.06
C LEU A 134 -16.64 -11.47 9.14
N ALA A 135 -16.28 -10.50 9.99
CA ALA A 135 -14.89 -10.15 10.24
C ALA A 135 -14.07 -11.37 10.66
N ARG A 136 -14.57 -12.17 11.61
CA ARG A 136 -13.87 -13.37 12.08
C ARG A 136 -13.70 -14.42 10.97
N LYS A 137 -14.71 -14.61 10.11
CA LYS A 137 -14.63 -15.55 8.99
C LYS A 137 -13.58 -15.13 7.96
N LEU A 138 -13.47 -13.84 7.68
CA LEU A 138 -12.48 -13.30 6.74
C LEU A 138 -11.05 -13.40 7.27
N LEU A 139 -10.85 -13.19 8.57
CA LEU A 139 -9.54 -13.29 9.22
C LEU A 139 -9.08 -14.74 9.41
N ASN A 140 -10.00 -15.66 9.71
CA ASN A 140 -9.69 -17.08 9.89
C ASN A 140 -9.52 -17.85 8.56
N GLY A 141 -10.01 -17.30 7.46
CA GLY A 141 -9.93 -17.90 6.12
C GLY A 141 -8.71 -17.47 5.30
N ALA A 142 -7.82 -16.64 5.88
CA ALA A 142 -6.64 -16.08 5.22
C ALA A 142 -5.39 -16.97 5.40
#